data_AF-A0A8T1RWX7-F1
#
_entry.id   AF-A0A8T1RWX7-F1
#
_cell.length_a   1.000
_cell.length_b   1.000
_cell.length_c   1.000
_cell.angle_alpha   90.00
_cell.angle_beta   90.00
_cell.angle_gamma   90.00
#
_symmetry.space_group_name_H-M   'P 1'
#
loop_
_entity.id
_entity.type
_entity.pdbx_description
1 polymer ?
#
loop_
_entity_poly.entity_id
_entity_poly.type
_entity_poly.pdbx_seq_one_letter_code
_entity_poly.pdbx_strand_id
1 'polypeptide(L)'
;TSAPEGVPVSARCADLPNSHVTKVIFCKDGVDLSSQKVEPGQVSSTLLLNTSMMSAGRYSCGYQHKDEKNQEANSNLSAPLQLKVTDRKALPDDSPVTGQPDKTPPQEVLRLEIVLGIAVGIAVGSCLILAPVTYLLMKKVAPKQSRER
;
A
#
# COMPACT_ATOMS: atom_id res chain seq x y z
N THR A 1 2.79 -18.86 13.85
CA THR A 1 1.38 -18.43 14.00
C THR A 1 0.53 -19.06 12.92
N SER A 2 -0.72 -19.40 13.23
CA SER A 2 -1.68 -19.94 12.25
C SER A 2 -2.97 -19.13 12.31
N ALA A 3 -3.58 -18.85 11.16
CA ALA A 3 -4.85 -18.13 11.08
C ALA A 3 -5.74 -18.68 9.95
N PRO A 4 -7.06 -18.75 10.13
CA PRO A 4 -7.96 -19.11 9.05
C PRO A 4 -7.95 -18.05 7.94
N GLU A 5 -8.17 -18.47 6.70
CA GLU A 5 -8.38 -17.56 5.57
C GLU A 5 -9.48 -16.54 5.88
N GLY A 6 -9.38 -15.31 5.36
CA GLY A 6 -10.32 -14.20 5.53
C GLY A 6 -10.41 -13.62 6.95
N VAL A 7 -9.71 -14.18 7.95
CA VAL A 7 -9.66 -13.64 9.31
C VAL A 7 -8.45 -12.70 9.41
N PRO A 8 -8.64 -11.38 9.56
CA PRO A 8 -7.52 -10.45 9.59
C PRO A 8 -6.62 -10.69 10.81
N VAL A 9 -5.31 -10.59 10.62
CA VAL A 9 -4.30 -10.72 11.69
C VAL A 9 -3.44 -9.47 11.76
N SER A 10 -3.02 -9.08 12.96
CA SER A 10 -2.10 -7.96 13.16
C SER A 10 -0.67 -8.46 13.28
N ALA A 11 0.20 -7.99 12.38
CA ALA A 11 1.65 -8.09 12.55
C ALA A 11 2.11 -6.86 13.33
N ARG A 12 2.81 -7.06 14.45
CA ARG A 12 3.29 -5.97 15.30
C ARG A 12 4.80 -6.01 15.40
N CYS A 13 5.45 -4.88 15.09
CA CYS A 13 6.84 -4.63 15.43
C CYS A 13 6.85 -3.81 16.73
N ALA A 14 7.31 -4.41 17.81
CA ALA A 14 7.40 -3.78 19.13
C ALA A 14 8.84 -3.33 19.42
N ASP A 15 9.03 -2.73 20.59
CA ASP A 15 10.33 -2.33 21.13
C ASP A 15 11.14 -1.51 20.13
N LEU A 16 10.50 -0.52 19.49
CA LEU A 16 11.20 0.36 18.57
C LEU A 16 12.40 0.97 19.31
N PRO A 17 13.63 0.81 18.79
CA PRO A 17 14.79 1.44 19.40
C PRO A 17 14.59 2.96 19.44
N ASN A 18 15.07 3.59 20.52
CA ASN A 18 14.88 5.01 20.84
C ASN A 18 15.08 5.98 19.66
N SER A 19 14.48 7.18 19.78
CA SER A 19 14.60 8.50 19.09
C SER A 19 15.09 8.65 17.64
N HIS A 20 15.79 7.69 17.07
CA HIS A 20 16.43 7.76 15.76
C HIS A 20 15.71 6.93 14.70
N VAL A 21 14.77 6.06 15.07
CA VAL A 21 13.96 5.31 14.10
C VAL A 21 12.97 6.24 13.41
N THR A 22 13.04 6.31 12.08
CA THR A 22 12.16 7.12 11.25
C THR A 22 11.09 6.31 10.55
N LYS A 23 11.36 5.03 10.27
CA LYS A 23 10.40 4.12 9.63
C LYS A 23 10.50 2.70 10.18
N VAL A 24 9.36 2.02 10.23
CA VAL A 24 9.26 0.57 10.38
C VAL A 24 8.97 -0.04 9.02
N ILE A 25 9.74 -1.05 8.65
CA ILE A 25 9.60 -1.79 7.39
C ILE A 25 9.10 -3.19 7.74
N PHE A 26 7.91 -3.53 7.27
CA PHE A 26 7.37 -4.88 7.34
C PHE A 26 7.79 -5.63 6.08
N CYS A 27 8.42 -6.78 6.24
CA CYS A 27 8.84 -7.63 5.13
C CYS A 27 8.11 -8.98 5.19
N LYS A 28 7.80 -9.52 4.02
CA LYS A 28 7.32 -10.89 3.81
C LYS A 28 8.34 -11.63 2.95
N ASP A 29 8.83 -12.76 3.44
CA ASP A 29 9.83 -13.60 2.78
C ASP A 29 11.10 -12.82 2.37
N GLY A 30 11.47 -11.83 3.19
CA GLY A 30 12.61 -10.95 2.96
C GLY A 30 12.37 -9.78 2.00
N VAL A 31 11.15 -9.65 1.45
CA VAL A 31 10.76 -8.58 0.54
C VAL A 31 9.88 -7.57 1.26
N ASP A 32 10.10 -6.28 1.01
CA ASP A 32 9.31 -5.20 1.59
C ASP A 32 7.83 -5.31 1.21
N LEU A 33 6.99 -5.38 2.23
CA LEU A 33 5.54 -5.43 2.13
C LEU A 33 4.91 -4.06 2.43
N SER A 34 5.42 -3.37 3.45
CA SER A 34 4.92 -2.06 3.86
C SER A 34 6.00 -1.28 4.62
N SER A 35 6.03 0.04 4.46
CA SER A 35 6.88 0.94 5.23
C SER A 35 6.04 2.02 5.88
N GLN A 36 6.07 2.11 7.21
CA GLN A 36 5.32 3.08 8.00
C GLN A 36 6.28 4.08 8.64
N LYS A 37 5.96 5.37 8.59
CA LYS A 37 6.70 6.38 9.37
C LYS A 37 6.44 6.18 10.86
N VAL A 38 7.46 6.47 11.66
CA VAL A 38 7.39 6.41 13.12
C VAL A 38 7.19 7.80 13.66
N GLU A 39 6.15 7.99 14.45
CA GLU A 39 5.89 9.24 15.14
C GLU A 39 6.73 9.35 16.43
N PRO A 40 7.10 10.56 16.88
CA PRO A 40 7.84 10.74 18.13
C PRO A 40 7.10 10.09 19.32
N GLY A 41 7.82 9.24 20.08
CA GLY A 41 7.26 8.52 21.24
C GLY A 41 6.50 7.24 20.88
N GLN A 42 6.41 6.86 19.61
CA GLN A 42 5.79 5.60 19.21
C GLN A 42 6.66 4.40 19.60
N VAL A 43 6.10 3.50 20.41
CA VAL A 43 6.79 2.31 20.94
C VAL A 43 6.54 1.02 20.13
N SER A 44 5.53 1.03 19.26
CA SER A 44 5.23 -0.10 18.36
C SER A 44 4.53 0.36 17.09
N SER A 45 4.72 -0.38 15.99
CA SER A 45 3.99 -0.23 14.73
C SER A 45 3.25 -1.53 14.41
N THR A 46 2.06 -1.41 13.83
CA THR A 46 1.18 -2.53 13.52
C THR A 46 0.75 -2.49 12.06
N LEU A 47 0.77 -3.64 11.40
CA LEU A 47 0.23 -3.85 10.06
C LEU A 47 -0.91 -4.86 10.13
N LEU A 48 -2.08 -4.49 9.59
CA LEU A 48 -3.20 -5.42 9.46
C LEU A 48 -3.05 -6.23 8.16
N LEU A 49 -3.07 -7.55 8.28
CA LEU A 49 -2.95 -8.49 7.18
C LEU A 49 -4.29 -9.18 6.97
N ASN A 50 -4.87 -9.00 5.78
CA ASN A 50 -5.99 -9.81 5.35
C ASN A 50 -5.48 -11.19 4.96
N THR A 51 -5.89 -12.21 5.70
CA THR A 51 -5.39 -13.56 5.48
C THR A 51 -6.01 -14.16 4.23
N SER A 52 -5.16 -14.69 3.37
CA SER A 52 -5.51 -15.52 2.22
C SER A 52 -4.45 -16.59 2.09
N MET A 53 -4.67 -17.62 1.28
CA MET A 53 -3.61 -18.62 1.05
C MET A 53 -2.29 -17.99 0.57
N MET A 54 -2.37 -16.88 -0.18
CA MET A 54 -1.19 -16.12 -0.63
C MET A 54 -0.51 -15.32 0.48
N SER A 55 -1.16 -15.06 1.63
CA SER A 55 -0.53 -14.37 2.75
C SER A 55 0.31 -15.31 3.62
N ALA A 56 0.29 -16.63 3.41
CA ALA A 56 1.22 -17.52 4.09
C ALA A 56 2.67 -17.16 3.74
N GLY A 57 3.57 -17.20 4.73
CA GLY A 57 4.96 -16.79 4.55
C GLY A 57 5.67 -16.42 5.85
N ARG A 58 6.91 -15.98 5.73
CA ARG A 58 7.77 -15.56 6.84
C ARG A 58 7.76 -14.04 6.96
N TYR A 59 7.31 -13.52 8.09
CA TYR A 59 7.20 -12.09 8.32
C TYR A 59 8.31 -11.61 9.24
N SER A 60 8.94 -10.49 8.90
CA SER A 60 9.99 -9.87 9.71
C SER A 60 9.83 -8.35 9.74
N CYS A 61 10.44 -7.72 10.74
CA CYS A 61 10.50 -6.27 10.89
C CYS A 61 11.91 -5.77 10.57
N GLY A 62 12.02 -4.65 9.87
CA GLY A 62 13.22 -3.85 9.74
C GLY A 62 12.96 -2.42 10.20
N TYR A 63 14.01 -1.69 10.51
CA TYR A 63 13.92 -0.30 10.96
C TYR A 63 14.83 0.58 10.13
N GLN A 64 14.33 1.72 9.68
CA GLN A 64 15.18 2.78 9.16
C GLN A 64 15.49 3.74 10.30
N HIS A 65 16.77 4.04 10.51
CA HIS A 65 17.23 4.99 11.51
C HIS A 65 18.06 6.08 10.87
N LYS A 66 18.13 7.22 11.55
CA LYS A 66 19.03 8.32 11.21
C LYS A 66 20.20 8.39 12.17
N ASP A 67 21.40 8.45 11.62
CA ASP A 67 22.59 8.75 12.41
C ASP A 67 22.63 10.24 12.85
N GLU A 68 23.64 10.60 13.62
CA GLU A 68 23.86 11.98 14.09
C GLU A 68 24.07 12.99 12.95
N LYS A 69 24.44 12.51 11.76
CA LYS A 69 24.62 13.30 10.54
C LYS A 69 23.35 13.30 9.67
N ASN A 70 22.23 12.82 10.20
CA ASN A 70 20.93 12.74 9.51
C ASN A 70 20.97 11.84 8.25
N GLN A 71 21.91 10.90 8.17
CA GLN A 71 21.97 9.89 7.12
C GLN A 71 21.08 8.71 7.48
N GLU A 72 20.33 8.21 6.51
CA GLU A 72 19.44 7.07 6.71
C GLU A 72 20.20 5.75 6.52
N ALA A 73 20.02 4.83 7.47
CA ALA A 73 20.51 3.47 7.40
C ALA A 73 19.43 2.48 7.84
N ASN A 74 19.43 1.30 7.23
CA ASN A 74 18.51 0.23 7.57
C ASN A 74 19.14 -0.72 8.58
N SER A 75 18.36 -1.17 9.55
CA SER A 75 18.75 -2.24 10.45
C SER A 75 18.77 -3.59 9.73
N ASN A 76 19.38 -4.59 10.38
CA ASN A 76 19.10 -5.97 10.06
C ASN A 76 17.61 -6.29 10.31
N LEU A 77 17.08 -7.26 9.58
CA LEU A 77 15.73 -7.77 9.82
C LEU A 77 15.67 -8.55 11.13
N SER A 78 14.52 -8.49 11.79
CA SER A 78 14.20 -9.29 12.97
C SER A 78 14.19 -10.78 12.64
N ALA A 79 14.18 -11.60 13.68
CA ALA A 79 13.87 -13.02 13.53
C ALA A 79 12.50 -13.18 12.82
N PRO A 80 12.41 -13.98 11.75
CA PRO A 80 11.18 -14.14 10.99
C PRO A 80 10.16 -15.01 11.74
N LEU A 81 8.90 -14.56 11.73
CA LEU A 81 7.75 -15.29 12.23
C LEU A 81 6.98 -15.94 11.09
N GLN A 82 6.82 -17.26 11.13
CA GLN A 82 6.04 -17.99 10.13
C GLN A 82 4.53 -17.78 10.37
N LEU A 83 3.84 -17.26 9.35
CA LEU A 83 2.38 -17.30 9.24
C LEU A 83 1.97 -18.49 8.38
N LYS A 84 1.10 -19.34 8.94
CA LYS A 84 0.38 -20.39 8.21
C LYS A 84 -1.06 -19.95 8.05
N VAL A 85 -1.64 -20.16 6.88
CA VAL A 85 -3.06 -19.92 6.64
C VAL A 85 -3.75 -21.26 6.50
N THR A 86 -4.86 -21.43 7.21
CA THR A 86 -5.68 -22.65 7.15
C THR A 86 -6.97 -22.36 6.41
N ASP A 87 -7.50 -23.35 5.69
CA ASP A 87 -8.80 -23.22 5.07
C ASP A 87 -9.85 -22.87 6.12
N ARG A 88 -10.81 -22.01 5.74
CA ARG A 88 -12.04 -21.94 6.52
C ARG A 88 -12.74 -23.27 6.36
N LYS A 89 -12.89 -24.02 7.45
CA LYS A 89 -13.79 -25.17 7.46
C LYS A 89 -15.18 -24.60 7.19
N ALA A 90 -15.70 -24.84 5.98
CA ALA A 90 -17.12 -24.68 5.72
C ALA A 90 -17.84 -25.53 6.78
N LEU A 91 -18.64 -24.88 7.62
CA LEU A 91 -19.54 -25.61 8.51
C LEU A 91 -20.39 -26.52 7.61
N PRO A 92 -20.63 -27.80 7.98
CA PRO A 92 -21.58 -28.61 7.24
C PRO A 92 -22.94 -27.92 7.32
N ASP A 93 -23.40 -27.45 6.16
CA ASP A 93 -24.74 -26.91 5.94
C ASP A 93 -25.71 -28.08 6.01
N ASP A 94 -26.23 -28.35 7.20
CA ASP A 94 -27.30 -29.32 7.39
C ASP A 94 -28.63 -28.60 7.17
N SER A 95 -28.99 -28.41 5.90
CA SER A 95 -30.35 -28.03 5.51
C SER A 95 -30.67 -28.56 4.11
N PRO A 96 -31.67 -29.45 3.98
CA PRO A 96 -32.10 -29.93 2.69
C PRO A 96 -33.17 -29.00 2.12
N VAL A 97 -32.86 -28.23 1.09
CA VAL A 97 -33.88 -27.71 0.16
C VAL A 97 -33.45 -27.93 -1.28
N THR A 98 -34.16 -28.89 -1.86
CA THR A 98 -34.35 -29.26 -3.25
C THR A 98 -34.53 -28.06 -4.19
N GLY A 99 -33.85 -28.06 -5.35
CA GLY A 99 -34.38 -27.36 -6.54
C GLY A 99 -33.37 -26.67 -7.47
N GLN A 100 -32.89 -27.44 -8.46
CA GLN A 100 -32.53 -27.05 -9.84
C GLN A 100 -31.30 -26.17 -10.19
N PRO A 101 -30.69 -26.42 -11.38
CA PRO A 101 -29.46 -25.80 -11.82
C PRO A 101 -29.73 -24.53 -12.64
N ASP A 102 -29.03 -23.44 -12.36
CA ASP A 102 -28.96 -22.32 -13.30
C ASP A 102 -27.52 -21.86 -13.53
N LYS A 103 -27.13 -21.91 -14.79
CA LYS A 103 -25.85 -21.41 -15.32
C LYS A 103 -26.01 -19.91 -15.56
N THR A 104 -25.37 -19.05 -14.78
CA THR A 104 -25.00 -17.69 -15.23
C THR A 104 -23.74 -17.20 -14.47
N PRO A 105 -22.71 -16.65 -15.15
CA PRO A 105 -21.44 -16.27 -14.51
C PRO A 105 -21.52 -14.90 -13.79
N PRO A 106 -20.66 -14.65 -12.77
CA PRO A 106 -20.72 -13.43 -11.96
C PRO A 106 -19.75 -12.34 -12.49
N GLN A 107 -20.26 -11.26 -13.07
CA GLN A 107 -19.44 -10.09 -13.46
C GLN A 107 -20.27 -8.79 -13.50
N GLU A 108 -20.85 -8.31 -12.39
CA GLU A 108 -21.55 -7.01 -12.37
C GLU A 108 -21.42 -6.29 -11.00
N VAL A 109 -20.20 -6.12 -10.49
CA VAL A 109 -19.94 -5.19 -9.36
C VAL A 109 -18.71 -4.29 -9.54
N LEU A 110 -18.00 -4.41 -10.66
CA LEU A 110 -16.78 -3.64 -10.93
C LEU A 110 -16.90 -2.80 -12.20
N ARG A 111 -17.99 -2.04 -12.35
CA ARG A 111 -18.18 -1.15 -13.52
C ARG A 111 -18.51 0.30 -13.17
N LEU A 112 -18.97 0.61 -11.95
CA LEU A 112 -19.47 1.96 -11.66
C LEU A 112 -18.41 2.93 -11.08
N GLU A 113 -17.44 2.45 -10.29
CA GLU A 113 -16.41 3.31 -9.68
C GLU A 113 -15.34 3.80 -10.68
N ILE A 114 -15.07 3.02 -11.73
CA ILE A 114 -14.01 3.34 -12.70
C ILE A 114 -14.41 4.52 -13.60
N VAL A 115 -15.69 4.69 -13.92
CA VAL A 115 -16.17 5.74 -14.83
C VAL A 115 -16.09 7.13 -14.17
N LEU A 116 -16.37 7.23 -12.87
CA LEU A 116 -16.35 8.52 -12.17
C LEU A 116 -14.92 9.02 -11.90
N GLY A 117 -13.98 8.13 -11.60
CA GLY A 117 -12.56 8.49 -11.40
C GLY A 117 -11.84 8.99 -12.65
N ILE A 118 -12.16 8.42 -13.82
CA ILE A 118 -11.55 8.81 -15.10
C ILE A 118 -12.02 10.21 -15.53
N ALA A 119 -13.29 10.55 -15.34
CA ALA A 119 -13.82 11.88 -15.70
C ALA A 119 -13.17 13.01 -14.88
N VAL A 120 -12.95 12.79 -13.58
CA VAL A 120 -12.31 13.79 -12.69
C VAL A 120 -10.80 13.91 -12.96
N GLY A 121 -10.11 12.79 -13.21
CA GLY A 121 -8.68 12.79 -13.53
C GLY A 121 -8.35 13.52 -14.84
N ILE A 122 -9.18 13.35 -15.88
CA ILE A 122 -8.98 14.01 -17.18
C ILE A 122 -9.16 15.53 -17.07
N ALA A 123 -10.14 16.01 -16.30
CA ALA A 123 -10.39 17.44 -16.14
C ALA A 123 -9.23 18.16 -15.41
N VAL A 124 -8.72 17.57 -14.33
CA VAL A 124 -7.63 18.18 -13.54
C VAL A 124 -6.27 18.07 -14.26
N GLY A 125 -5.99 16.92 -14.89
CA GLY A 125 -4.75 16.72 -15.66
C GLY A 125 -4.65 17.65 -16.87
N SER A 126 -5.76 17.85 -17.59
CA SER A 126 -5.79 18.75 -18.75
C SER A 126 -5.51 20.20 -18.36
N CYS A 127 -6.14 20.71 -17.28
CA CYS A 127 -5.92 22.07 -16.79
C CYS A 127 -4.46 22.33 -16.35
N LEU A 128 -3.79 21.36 -15.73
CA LEU A 128 -2.41 21.53 -15.25
C LEU A 128 -1.37 21.56 -16.38
N ILE A 129 -1.65 20.98 -17.54
CA ILE A 129 -0.73 20.95 -18.69
C ILE A 129 -0.91 22.19 -19.59
N LEU A 130 -2.15 22.70 -19.72
CA LEU A 130 -2.46 23.86 -20.58
C LEU A 130 -1.85 25.18 -20.08
N ALA A 131 -1.77 25.39 -18.76
CA ALA A 131 -1.20 26.61 -18.18
C ALA A 131 0.30 26.81 -18.49
N PRO A 132 1.20 25.83 -18.25
CA PRO A 132 2.62 25.99 -18.58
C PRO A 132 2.89 26.06 -20.10
N VAL A 133 2.13 25.34 -20.93
CA VAL A 133 2.29 25.37 -22.40
C VAL A 133 1.88 26.72 -22.97
N THR A 134 0.75 27.29 -22.54
CA THR A 134 0.31 28.63 -22.98
C THR A 134 1.26 29.72 -22.48
N TYR A 135 1.76 29.61 -21.25
CA TYR A 135 2.80 30.50 -20.72
C TYR A 135 4.08 30.47 -21.56
N LEU A 136 4.55 29.29 -21.96
CA LEU A 136 5.74 29.13 -22.81
C LEU A 136 5.55 29.66 -24.22
N LEU A 137 4.35 29.52 -24.79
CA LEU A 137 4.02 30.08 -26.10
C LEU A 137 3.96 31.61 -26.05
N MET A 138 3.33 32.21 -25.03
CA MET A 138 3.31 33.67 -24.85
C MET A 138 4.71 34.26 -24.64
N LYS A 139 5.59 33.55 -23.93
CA LYS A 139 6.99 33.98 -23.72
C LYS A 139 7.81 33.99 -25.02
N LYS A 140 7.48 33.16 -26.00
CA LYS A 140 8.16 33.12 -27.31
C LYS A 140 7.74 34.23 -28.28
N VAL A 141 6.62 34.92 -28.03
CA VAL A 141 6.11 35.99 -28.92
C VAL A 141 6.53 37.39 -28.44
N ALA A 142 7.33 37.52 -27.36
CA ALA A 142 7.88 38.81 -27.00
C ALA A 142 8.79 39.35 -28.13
N PRO A 143 8.43 40.47 -28.78
CA PRO A 143 9.21 40.99 -29.90
C PRO A 143 10.59 41.43 -29.40
N LYS A 144 11.61 40.95 -30.11
CA LYS A 144 13.02 41.27 -29.91
C LYS A 144 13.23 42.76 -30.18
N GLN A 145 13.17 43.60 -29.15
CA GLN A 145 13.63 44.98 -29.23
C GLN A 145 15.16 44.95 -29.40
N SER A 146 15.60 45.07 -30.66
CA SER A 146 16.99 45.37 -31.01
C SER A 146 17.33 46.75 -30.46
N ARG A 147 18.20 46.80 -29.45
CA ARG A 147 18.84 48.03 -28.99
C ARG A 147 20.24 48.06 -29.58
N GLU A 148 20.34 48.69 -30.74
CA GLU A 148 21.60 49.05 -31.40
C GLU A 148 22.33 50.10 -30.54
N ARG A 149 23.61 49.88 -30.27
CA ARG A 149 24.56 50.88 -29.79
C ARG A 149 25.93 50.56 -30.35
#